data_AF-A0A1L9SF39-F1
#
_entry.id   AF-A0A1L9SF39-F1
#
_cell.length_a   1.000
_cell.length_b   1.000
_cell.length_c   1.000
_cell.angle_alpha   90.00
_cell.angle_beta   90.00
_cell.angle_gamma   90.00
#
_symmetry.space_group_name_H-M   'P 1'
#
loop_
_entity.id
_entity.type
_entity.pdbx_description
1 polymer ?
#
loop_
_entity_poly.entity_id
_entity_poly.type
_entity_poly.pdbx_seq_one_letter_code
_entity_poly.pdbx_strand_id
1 'polypeptide(L)'
;MATARAAYRTARGNVDKIWLKSLPKGTAVEKILTFAAKWPKLTSFLGASIATVIIEVSLELLLPLVNKDYFVQVHVLNFDKKDWKIDDWSHDNGIIAGGDTWSVKTMQAGRSEVQTPWGTKVGKWKNINNIIYCFQNSFTLMDGIGVALRAVQTDGKAGFAMAYLCKFWTANRLTVKPGYQPSIKDFYDDDNNWPSDRELQYACEVTREDGEKVKIVGSTNALSKVENNIYQFYVTIGA
;
A
#
# COMPACT_ATOMS: atom_id res chain seq x y z
N MET A 1 41.40 33.20 -0.10
CA MET A 1 41.38 31.80 0.42
C MET A 1 41.51 31.66 1.95
N ALA A 2 41.79 32.72 2.73
CA ALA A 2 41.88 32.61 4.20
C ALA A 2 40.52 32.66 4.94
N THR A 3 39.46 33.17 4.30
CA THR A 3 38.14 33.43 4.93
C THR A 3 37.22 32.20 4.98
N ALA A 4 37.30 31.29 4.01
CA ALA A 4 36.47 30.08 3.96
C ALA A 4 36.86 29.04 5.05
N ARG A 5 38.15 28.96 5.39
CA ARG A 5 38.64 28.05 6.45
C ARG A 5 38.24 28.50 7.86
N ALA A 6 38.08 29.80 8.09
CA ALA A 6 37.59 30.33 9.35
C ALA A 6 36.08 30.07 9.51
N ALA A 7 35.29 30.33 8.47
CA ALA A 7 33.85 30.03 8.45
C ALA A 7 33.55 28.53 8.67
N TYR A 8 34.36 27.64 8.07
CA TYR A 8 34.24 26.19 8.24
C TYR A 8 34.56 25.72 9.66
N ARG A 9 35.55 26.34 10.34
CA ARG A 9 35.88 25.99 11.75
C ARG A 9 34.80 26.45 12.73
N THR A 10 34.20 27.62 12.51
CA THR A 10 33.11 28.12 13.36
C THR A 10 31.82 27.32 13.13
N ALA A 11 31.54 26.90 11.89
CA ALA A 11 30.42 26.01 11.59
C ALA A 11 30.60 24.61 12.23
N ARG A 12 31.82 24.04 12.14
CA ARG A 12 32.16 22.73 12.73
C ARG A 12 32.04 22.70 14.25
N GLY A 13 32.34 23.80 14.95
CA GLY A 13 32.20 23.89 16.41
C GLY A 13 30.74 23.92 16.92
N ASN A 14 29.80 24.39 16.09
CA ASN A 14 28.39 24.56 16.47
C ASN A 14 27.50 23.35 16.07
N VAL A 15 27.91 22.57 15.06
CA VAL A 15 27.14 21.42 14.56
C VAL A 15 27.22 20.21 15.50
N ASP A 16 28.35 20.01 16.19
CA ASP A 16 28.63 18.79 16.97
C ASP A 16 27.83 18.61 18.28
N LYS A 17 27.04 19.59 18.73
CA LYS A 17 26.32 19.49 20.03
C LYS A 17 24.82 19.72 19.96
N ILE A 18 24.31 20.33 18.89
CA ILE A 18 22.88 20.69 18.79
C ILE A 18 22.13 19.65 17.96
N TRP A 19 22.73 19.14 16.88
CA TRP A 19 22.03 18.25 15.94
C TRP A 19 21.75 16.85 16.50
N LEU A 20 22.71 16.27 17.24
CA LEU A 20 22.52 14.99 17.96
C LEU A 20 21.49 15.07 19.09
N LYS A 21 21.21 16.27 19.62
CA LYS A 21 20.17 16.50 20.63
C LYS A 21 18.81 16.82 20.02
N SER A 22 18.75 17.19 18.73
CA SER A 22 17.52 17.52 18.00
C SER A 22 17.01 16.39 17.12
N LEU A 23 17.76 15.28 16.96
CA LEU A 23 17.21 14.07 16.36
C LEU A 23 16.05 13.59 17.26
N PRO A 24 14.83 13.40 16.71
CA PRO A 24 13.76 12.81 17.47
C PRO A 24 14.25 11.47 18.01
N LYS A 25 14.16 11.25 19.32
CA LYS A 25 14.41 9.95 19.96
C LYS A 25 13.32 8.94 19.60
N GLY A 26 12.96 8.88 18.32
CA GLY A 26 12.00 7.95 17.75
C GLY A 26 12.71 6.64 17.41
N THR A 27 11.94 5.56 17.47
CA THR A 27 12.29 4.18 17.08
C THR A 27 13.12 4.05 15.80
N ALA A 28 13.09 5.02 14.89
CA ALA A 28 13.95 5.09 13.72
C ALA A 28 15.46 5.18 14.04
N VAL A 29 15.87 6.05 14.97
CA VAL A 29 17.28 6.23 15.35
C VAL A 29 17.80 4.99 16.07
N GLU A 30 16.99 4.41 16.97
CA GLU A 30 17.32 3.13 17.63
C GLU A 30 17.42 1.97 16.62
N LYS A 31 16.54 1.88 15.63
CA LYS A 31 16.60 0.88 14.57
C LYS A 31 17.87 1.03 13.71
N ILE A 32 18.25 2.25 13.36
CA ILE A 32 19.47 2.54 12.60
C ILE A 32 20.72 2.19 13.42
N LEU A 33 20.78 2.59 14.70
CA LEU A 33 21.90 2.26 15.58
C LEU A 33 22.01 0.75 15.84
N THR A 34 20.88 0.06 16.00
CA THR A 34 20.84 -1.40 16.16
C THR A 34 21.29 -2.13 14.90
N PHE A 35 20.94 -1.61 13.72
CA PHE A 35 21.42 -2.12 12.44
C PHE A 35 22.92 -1.91 12.27
N ALA A 36 23.44 -0.72 12.58
CA ALA A 36 24.86 -0.40 12.53
C ALA A 36 25.69 -1.26 13.51
N ALA A 37 25.16 -1.55 14.70
CA ALA A 37 25.80 -2.41 15.70
C ALA A 37 25.98 -3.88 15.24
N LYS A 38 25.23 -4.35 14.25
CA LYS A 38 25.39 -5.69 13.66
C LYS A 38 26.59 -5.82 12.71
N TRP A 39 27.25 -4.72 12.37
CA TRP A 39 28.40 -4.69 11.45
C TRP A 39 29.64 -4.07 12.10
N PRO A 40 30.21 -4.71 13.15
CA PRO A 40 31.28 -4.15 13.99
C PRO A 40 32.61 -3.91 13.24
N LYS A 41 32.77 -4.44 12.02
CA LYS A 41 33.96 -4.19 11.19
C LYS A 41 33.94 -2.81 10.51
N LEU A 42 32.77 -2.16 10.41
CA LEU A 42 32.65 -0.82 9.84
C LEU A 42 33.01 0.28 10.88
N THR A 43 32.90 -0.03 12.17
CA THR A 43 33.05 0.95 13.26
C THR A 43 34.47 1.07 13.81
N SER A 44 35.34 0.07 13.60
CA SER A 44 36.71 0.08 14.13
C SER A 44 37.77 0.72 13.22
N PHE A 45 37.45 1.02 11.96
CA PHE A 45 38.43 1.50 10.97
C PHE A 45 38.54 3.03 10.87
N LEU A 46 37.71 3.80 11.59
CA LEU A 46 37.51 5.22 11.27
C LEU A 46 37.67 6.11 12.50
N GLY A 47 38.79 6.84 12.54
CA GLY A 47 38.97 7.97 13.47
C GLY A 47 37.84 8.98 13.32
N ALA A 48 37.50 9.63 14.43
CA ALA A 48 36.24 10.36 14.69
C ALA A 48 35.79 11.40 13.64
N SER A 49 36.63 11.80 12.69
CA SER A 49 36.29 12.71 11.58
C SER A 49 36.13 12.03 10.21
N ILE A 50 36.72 10.85 10.00
CA ILE A 50 36.43 10.02 8.81
C ILE A 50 35.19 9.16 9.10
N ALA A 51 34.97 8.80 10.37
CA ALA A 51 33.75 8.12 10.79
C ALA A 51 32.51 8.95 10.47
N THR A 52 32.50 10.26 10.73
CA THR A 52 31.33 11.12 10.44
C THR A 52 31.05 11.21 8.94
N VAL A 53 32.06 11.47 8.12
CA VAL A 53 31.90 11.58 6.66
C VAL A 53 31.50 10.24 6.05
N ILE A 54 32.08 9.13 6.49
CA ILE A 54 31.69 7.81 6.00
C ILE A 54 30.32 7.41 6.54
N ILE A 55 29.95 7.78 7.77
CA ILE A 55 28.60 7.55 8.29
C ILE A 55 27.59 8.39 7.51
N GLU A 56 27.87 9.65 7.18
CA GLU A 56 27.00 10.50 6.37
C GLU A 56 26.84 9.95 4.96
N VAL A 57 27.95 9.65 4.27
CA VAL A 57 27.92 9.04 2.93
C VAL A 57 27.27 7.64 2.97
N SER A 58 27.52 6.85 4.02
CA SER A 58 26.85 5.55 4.19
C SER A 58 25.37 5.73 4.48
N LEU A 59 24.96 6.72 5.27
CA LEU A 59 23.55 7.01 5.53
C LEU A 59 22.86 7.43 4.24
N GLU A 60 23.46 8.33 3.45
CA GLU A 60 22.91 8.76 2.16
C GLU A 60 22.81 7.60 1.17
N LEU A 61 23.76 6.68 1.16
CA LEU A 61 23.71 5.46 0.34
C LEU A 61 22.69 4.43 0.86
N LEU A 62 22.51 4.34 2.17
CA LEU A 62 21.55 3.42 2.80
C LEU A 62 20.12 3.97 2.79
N LEU A 63 19.94 5.29 2.79
CA LEU A 63 18.64 5.95 2.86
C LEU A 63 17.71 5.46 1.74
N PRO A 64 18.09 5.42 0.45
CA PRO A 64 17.25 4.86 -0.60
C PRO A 64 16.94 3.36 -0.43
N LEU A 65 17.81 2.62 0.27
CA LEU A 65 17.58 1.20 0.54
C LEU A 65 16.51 1.00 1.63
N VAL A 66 16.48 1.88 2.63
CA VAL A 66 15.56 1.82 3.78
C VAL A 66 14.33 2.70 3.64
N ASN A 67 14.40 3.74 2.83
CA ASN A 67 13.34 4.71 2.58
C ASN A 67 12.68 4.34 1.25
N LYS A 68 11.51 3.71 1.32
CA LYS A 68 10.79 3.26 0.14
C LYS A 68 9.40 3.86 0.12
N ASP A 69 9.10 4.53 -0.98
CA ASP A 69 7.73 4.83 -1.35
C ASP A 69 7.11 3.56 -1.90
N TYR A 70 5.95 3.20 -1.35
CA TYR A 70 5.14 2.08 -1.78
C TYR A 70 3.81 2.59 -2.28
N PHE A 71 3.38 2.09 -3.44
CA PHE A 71 2.07 2.38 -4.00
C PHE A 71 1.27 1.09 -4.14
N VAL A 72 -0.01 1.12 -3.76
CA VAL A 72 -0.96 0.03 -4.00
C VAL A 72 -2.12 0.59 -4.82
N GLN A 73 -2.25 0.09 -6.04
CA GLN A 73 -3.38 0.38 -6.91
C GLN A 73 -4.40 -0.76 -6.80
N VAL A 74 -5.57 -0.48 -6.23
CA VAL A 74 -6.66 -1.44 -6.15
C VAL A 74 -7.61 -1.19 -7.32
N HIS A 75 -7.67 -2.15 -8.22
CA HIS A 75 -8.55 -2.16 -9.39
C HIS A 75 -9.71 -3.09 -9.11
N VAL A 76 -10.93 -2.57 -8.99
CA VAL A 76 -12.13 -3.41 -8.81
C VAL A 76 -12.93 -3.39 -10.11
N LEU A 77 -13.13 -4.56 -10.70
CA LEU A 77 -13.82 -4.75 -11.98
C LEU A 77 -15.12 -5.51 -11.76
N ASN A 78 -16.23 -4.93 -12.22
CA ASN A 78 -17.55 -5.52 -12.07
C ASN A 78 -18.02 -6.22 -13.37
N PHE A 79 -18.02 -7.55 -13.38
CA PHE A 79 -18.62 -8.40 -14.41
C PHE A 79 -20.00 -8.94 -14.01
N ASP A 80 -20.46 -8.60 -12.80
CA ASP A 80 -21.78 -8.96 -12.29
C ASP A 80 -22.92 -8.25 -13.06
N LYS A 81 -24.08 -8.90 -13.11
CA LYS A 81 -25.38 -8.35 -13.50
C LYS A 81 -25.95 -7.33 -12.48
N LYS A 82 -25.31 -7.16 -11.32
CA LYS A 82 -25.72 -6.25 -10.24
C LYS A 82 -24.73 -5.11 -10.03
N ASP A 83 -25.22 -4.00 -9.51
CA ASP A 83 -24.40 -2.87 -9.11
C ASP A 83 -23.73 -3.17 -7.77
N TRP A 84 -22.48 -2.74 -7.64
CA TRP A 84 -21.68 -2.87 -6.43
C TRP A 84 -21.13 -1.50 -6.03
N LYS A 85 -20.92 -1.26 -4.74
CA LYS A 85 -20.25 -0.05 -4.24
C LYS A 85 -19.10 -0.43 -3.33
N ILE A 86 -18.03 0.34 -3.38
CA ILE A 86 -17.01 0.32 -2.33
C ILE A 86 -17.40 1.37 -1.31
N ASP A 87 -17.84 0.92 -0.13
CA ASP A 87 -18.47 1.81 0.86
C ASP A 87 -17.67 2.05 2.14
N ASP A 88 -16.61 1.27 2.34
CA ASP A 88 -15.74 1.39 3.50
C ASP A 88 -14.29 1.02 3.15
N TRP A 89 -13.36 1.58 3.90
CA TRP A 89 -11.93 1.31 3.78
C TRP A 89 -11.19 1.46 5.11
N SER A 90 -10.09 0.73 5.24
CA SER A 90 -9.15 0.85 6.35
C SER A 90 -7.74 0.73 5.78
N HIS A 91 -6.76 1.21 6.52
CA HIS A 91 -5.36 1.16 6.11
C HIS A 91 -4.42 0.94 7.30
N ASP A 92 -3.23 0.47 6.98
CA ASP A 92 -2.06 0.48 7.85
C ASP A 92 -0.97 1.26 7.11
N ASN A 93 -0.58 2.40 7.66
CA ASN A 93 0.36 3.32 7.03
C ASN A 93 -0.03 3.81 5.61
N GLY A 94 -1.30 3.70 5.18
CA GLY A 94 -1.76 4.14 3.86
C GLY A 94 -2.47 5.49 3.85
N ILE A 95 -2.34 6.25 2.77
CA ILE A 95 -3.17 7.41 2.43
C ILE A 95 -3.56 7.35 0.95
N ILE A 96 -4.64 8.01 0.56
CA ILE A 96 -5.02 8.11 -0.86
C ILE A 96 -3.97 8.97 -1.57
N ALA A 97 -3.37 8.42 -2.63
CA ALA A 97 -2.34 9.11 -3.39
C ALA A 97 -2.90 10.38 -4.04
N GLY A 98 -2.08 11.42 -4.14
CA GLY A 98 -2.49 12.71 -4.71
C GLY A 98 -3.25 13.64 -3.76
N GLY A 99 -3.49 13.23 -2.52
CA GLY A 99 -4.16 14.07 -1.51
C GLY A 99 -5.69 14.09 -1.61
N ASP A 100 -6.28 13.21 -2.41
CA ASP A 100 -7.72 13.06 -2.54
C ASP A 100 -8.35 12.57 -1.22
N THR A 101 -9.62 12.93 -1.03
CA THR A 101 -10.44 12.42 0.09
C THR A 101 -11.16 11.14 -0.30
N TRP A 102 -11.37 10.26 0.67
CA TRP A 102 -12.18 9.06 0.46
C TRP A 102 -13.60 9.41 0.01
N SER A 103 -14.08 8.69 -1.00
CA SER A 103 -15.45 8.78 -1.48
C SER A 103 -15.97 7.39 -1.80
N VAL A 104 -17.21 7.13 -1.40
CA VAL A 104 -17.96 5.95 -1.85
C VAL A 104 -18.12 6.02 -3.36
N LYS A 105 -17.77 4.93 -4.05
CA LYS A 105 -17.91 4.83 -5.51
C LYS A 105 -18.72 3.60 -5.86
N THR A 106 -19.64 3.76 -6.80
CA THR A 106 -20.52 2.69 -7.30
C THR A 106 -20.03 2.21 -8.66
N MET A 107 -19.80 0.90 -8.77
CA MET A 107 -19.63 0.17 -10.03
C MET A 107 -20.99 -0.26 -10.53
N GLN A 108 -21.39 0.31 -11.66
CA GLN A 108 -22.57 -0.14 -12.37
C GLN A 108 -22.37 -1.57 -12.86
N ALA A 109 -23.44 -2.36 -12.90
CA ALA A 109 -23.48 -3.68 -13.51
C ALA A 109 -22.95 -3.62 -14.94
N GLY A 110 -22.29 -4.71 -15.37
CA GLY A 110 -21.91 -4.85 -16.77
C GLY A 110 -23.16 -4.81 -17.64
N ARG A 111 -23.31 -3.78 -18.48
CA ARG A 111 -24.44 -3.69 -19.42
C ARG A 111 -24.11 -4.45 -20.70
N SER A 112 -25.08 -5.20 -21.21
CA SER A 112 -25.04 -5.86 -22.53
C SER A 112 -25.33 -4.90 -23.69
N GLU A 113 -25.86 -3.70 -23.38
CA GLU A 113 -26.14 -2.61 -24.30
C GLU A 113 -25.48 -1.31 -23.83
N VAL A 114 -24.78 -0.64 -24.76
CA VAL A 114 -24.31 0.74 -24.57
C VAL A 114 -25.24 1.65 -25.36
N GLN A 115 -25.82 2.66 -24.71
CA GLN A 115 -26.56 3.71 -25.40
C GLN A 115 -25.57 4.81 -25.81
N THR A 116 -25.41 5.01 -27.10
CA THR A 116 -24.58 6.11 -27.64
C THR A 116 -25.20 7.48 -27.28
N PRO A 117 -24.42 8.58 -27.32
CA PRO A 117 -24.93 9.94 -27.11
C PRO A 117 -26.10 10.35 -28.02
N TRP A 118 -26.32 9.63 -29.13
CA TRP A 118 -27.40 9.87 -30.08
C TRP A 118 -28.56 8.87 -29.95
N GLY A 119 -28.61 8.10 -28.86
CA GLY A 119 -29.73 7.22 -28.54
C GLY A 119 -29.69 5.83 -29.16
N THR A 120 -28.73 5.53 -30.04
CA THR A 120 -28.56 4.19 -30.61
C THR A 120 -28.05 3.21 -29.57
N LYS A 121 -28.78 2.11 -29.38
CA LYS A 121 -28.35 0.97 -28.56
C LYS A 121 -27.41 0.10 -29.39
N VAL A 122 -26.14 0.01 -28.98
CA VAL A 122 -25.16 -0.89 -29.59
C VAL A 122 -24.98 -2.09 -28.67
N GLY A 123 -25.37 -3.27 -29.16
CA GLY A 123 -25.18 -4.52 -28.46
C GLY A 123 -23.77 -5.08 -28.65
N LYS A 124 -23.28 -5.77 -27.62
CA LYS A 124 -21.98 -6.47 -27.53
C LYS A 124 -20.74 -5.57 -27.37
N TRP A 125 -20.76 -4.74 -26.34
CA TRP A 125 -19.58 -4.55 -25.50
C TRP A 125 -20.05 -4.70 -24.06
N LYS A 126 -19.55 -5.72 -23.33
CA LYS A 126 -19.66 -5.70 -21.86
C LYS A 126 -18.82 -4.50 -21.44
N ASN A 127 -19.44 -3.35 -21.18
CA ASN A 127 -18.74 -2.25 -20.53
C ASN A 127 -18.39 -2.74 -19.13
N ILE A 128 -17.13 -3.13 -18.96
CA ILE A 128 -16.59 -3.49 -17.65
C ILE A 128 -16.39 -2.17 -16.91
N ASN A 129 -17.26 -1.88 -15.96
CA ASN A 129 -17.04 -0.75 -15.08
C ASN A 129 -15.94 -1.12 -14.10
N ASN A 130 -14.90 -0.29 -14.06
CA ASN A 130 -13.83 -0.42 -13.10
C ASN A 130 -13.77 0.81 -12.18
N ILE A 131 -13.41 0.57 -10.93
CA ILE A 131 -12.94 1.61 -10.03
C ILE A 131 -11.47 1.36 -9.75
N ILE A 132 -10.69 2.44 -9.74
CA ILE A 132 -9.30 2.42 -9.33
C ILE A 132 -9.16 3.31 -8.10
N TYR A 133 -8.56 2.76 -7.04
CA TYR A 133 -8.04 3.51 -5.91
C TYR A 133 -6.52 3.37 -5.91
N CYS A 134 -5.82 4.48 -5.70
CA CYS A 134 -4.37 4.48 -5.56
C CYS A 134 -4.02 4.93 -4.15
N PHE A 135 -3.26 4.11 -3.44
CA PHE A 135 -2.78 4.41 -2.09
C PHE A 135 -1.27 4.50 -2.09
N GLN A 136 -0.73 5.35 -1.23
CA GLN A 136 0.69 5.49 -0.98
C GLN A 136 0.97 5.42 0.53
N ASN A 137 2.16 4.99 0.92
CA ASN A 137 2.51 4.98 2.34
C ASN A 137 2.67 6.41 2.88
N SER A 138 2.18 6.68 4.09
CA SER A 138 2.39 7.97 4.75
C SER A 138 3.74 8.06 5.45
N PHE A 139 4.29 6.92 5.87
CA PHE A 139 5.63 6.77 6.41
C PHE A 139 6.47 5.80 5.57
N THR A 140 7.68 6.19 5.22
CA THR A 140 8.48 5.54 4.17
C THR A 140 9.71 4.79 4.68
N LEU A 141 10.08 4.99 5.94
CA LEU A 141 11.30 4.41 6.51
C LEU A 141 11.06 3.00 7.06
N MET A 142 11.52 2.00 6.30
CA MET A 142 11.45 0.57 6.62
C MET A 142 10.04 0.07 6.93
N ASP A 143 9.05 0.73 6.35
CA ASP A 143 7.64 0.43 6.57
C ASP A 143 6.94 0.08 5.27
N GLY A 144 5.87 -0.68 5.40
CA GLY A 144 5.04 -1.13 4.29
C GLY A 144 3.82 -0.24 4.06
N ILE A 145 2.83 -0.79 3.37
CA ILE A 145 1.49 -0.20 3.27
C ILE A 145 0.47 -1.32 3.28
N GLY A 146 -0.54 -1.19 4.11
CA GLY A 146 -1.72 -2.06 4.13
C GLY A 146 -2.97 -1.29 3.75
N VAL A 147 -3.84 -1.92 2.96
CA VAL A 147 -5.13 -1.38 2.58
C VAL A 147 -6.19 -2.48 2.63
N ALA A 148 -7.38 -2.15 3.12
CA ALA A 148 -8.55 -3.00 3.09
C ALA A 148 -9.75 -2.21 2.58
N LEU A 149 -10.59 -2.85 1.77
CA LEU A 149 -11.82 -2.27 1.21
C LEU A 149 -12.99 -3.21 1.45
N ARG A 150 -14.18 -2.63 1.65
CA ARG A 150 -15.44 -3.37 1.64
C ARG A 150 -16.21 -3.08 0.37
N ALA A 151 -16.61 -4.14 -0.31
CA ALA A 151 -17.53 -4.07 -1.43
C ALA A 151 -18.89 -4.63 -1.02
N VAL A 152 -19.95 -3.92 -1.38
CA VAL A 152 -21.33 -4.29 -1.04
C VAL A 152 -22.19 -4.10 -2.29
N GLN A 153 -23.06 -5.06 -2.58
CA GLN A 153 -24.08 -4.91 -3.60
C GLN A 153 -24.99 -3.74 -3.21
N THR A 154 -25.50 -2.97 -4.18
CA THR A 154 -26.25 -1.73 -3.87
C THR A 154 -27.55 -1.95 -3.09
N ASP A 155 -28.12 -3.16 -3.14
CA ASP A 155 -29.26 -3.56 -2.30
C ASP A 155 -28.88 -3.95 -0.86
N GLY A 156 -27.58 -4.00 -0.55
CA GLY A 156 -27.06 -4.33 0.79
C GLY A 156 -27.08 -5.81 1.12
N LYS A 157 -27.47 -6.69 0.20
CA LYS A 157 -27.75 -8.11 0.51
C LYS A 157 -26.57 -9.05 0.28
N ALA A 158 -25.55 -8.59 -0.42
CA ALA A 158 -24.33 -9.32 -0.70
C ALA A 158 -23.13 -8.42 -0.48
N GLY A 159 -22.02 -8.98 0.01
CA GLY A 159 -20.83 -8.22 0.32
C GLY A 159 -19.59 -9.10 0.39
N PHE A 160 -18.43 -8.48 0.24
CA PHE A 160 -17.14 -9.10 0.48
C PHE A 160 -16.13 -8.05 0.97
N ALA A 161 -15.09 -8.53 1.62
CA ALA A 161 -13.94 -7.72 2.02
C ALA A 161 -12.71 -8.16 1.25
N MET A 162 -11.83 -7.21 0.97
CA MET A 162 -10.56 -7.43 0.28
C MET A 162 -9.47 -6.65 0.99
N ALA A 163 -8.27 -7.21 1.06
CA ALA A 163 -7.11 -6.50 1.60
C ALA A 163 -5.82 -6.87 0.88
N TYR A 164 -4.90 -5.91 0.87
CA TYR A 164 -3.55 -6.06 0.36
C TYR A 164 -2.57 -5.46 1.37
N LEU A 165 -1.54 -6.21 1.72
CA LEU A 165 -0.50 -5.79 2.65
C LEU A 165 0.86 -5.92 1.98
N CYS A 166 1.43 -4.77 1.64
CA CYS A 166 2.79 -4.63 1.21
C CYS A 166 3.72 -4.52 2.41
N LYS A 167 4.73 -5.38 2.53
CA LYS A 167 5.69 -5.36 3.64
C LYS A 167 7.08 -5.00 3.14
N PHE A 168 7.82 -4.26 3.97
CA PHE A 168 9.18 -3.88 3.61
C PHE A 168 10.14 -5.07 3.53
N TRP A 169 10.13 -5.95 4.54
CA TRP A 169 11.11 -7.04 4.69
C TRP A 169 10.63 -8.41 4.23
N THR A 170 9.32 -8.60 4.14
CA THR A 170 8.72 -9.91 3.85
C THR A 170 7.85 -9.80 2.61
N ALA A 171 7.47 -10.94 2.04
CA ALA A 171 6.57 -10.91 0.91
C ALA A 171 5.20 -10.34 1.31
N ASN A 172 4.60 -9.68 0.33
CA ASN A 172 3.27 -9.13 0.42
C ASN A 172 2.23 -10.24 0.56
N ARG A 173 1.05 -9.86 1.04
CA ARG A 173 -0.10 -10.75 1.19
C ARG A 173 -1.32 -10.07 0.59
N LEU A 174 -2.25 -10.86 0.09
CA LEU A 174 -3.58 -10.40 -0.30
C LEU A 174 -4.64 -11.37 0.22
N THR A 175 -5.87 -10.91 0.32
CA THR A 175 -7.01 -11.75 0.68
C THR A 175 -8.30 -11.19 0.12
N VAL A 176 -9.24 -12.09 -0.16
CA VAL A 176 -10.65 -11.78 -0.45
C VAL A 176 -11.50 -12.75 0.36
N LYS A 177 -12.50 -12.24 1.09
CA LYS A 177 -13.37 -13.05 1.94
C LYS A 177 -14.83 -12.66 1.73
N PRO A 178 -15.74 -13.65 1.71
CA PRO A 178 -17.15 -13.36 1.52
C PRO A 178 -17.75 -12.75 2.79
N GLY A 179 -18.93 -12.15 2.64
CA GLY A 179 -19.72 -11.64 3.74
C GLY A 179 -19.59 -10.14 3.92
N TYR A 180 -20.63 -9.56 4.53
CA TYR A 180 -20.66 -8.17 4.93
C TYR A 180 -19.88 -8.02 6.24
N GLN A 181 -18.62 -7.60 6.15
CA GLN A 181 -17.79 -7.31 7.32
C GLN A 181 -18.26 -5.99 7.96
N PRO A 182 -18.77 -5.97 9.19
CA PRO A 182 -19.30 -4.73 9.81
C PRO A 182 -18.21 -3.66 9.99
N SER A 183 -17.00 -4.10 10.35
CA SER A 183 -15.81 -3.27 10.50
C SER A 183 -14.73 -3.79 9.56
N ILE A 184 -14.34 -2.97 8.58
CA ILE A 184 -13.26 -3.36 7.67
C ILE A 184 -11.88 -3.28 8.33
N LYS A 185 -11.78 -2.51 9.43
CA LYS A 185 -10.61 -2.49 10.29
C LYS A 185 -10.41 -3.83 11.01
N ASP A 186 -11.47 -4.37 11.62
CA ASP A 186 -11.39 -5.63 12.36
C ASP A 186 -11.06 -6.79 11.39
N PHE A 187 -11.62 -6.74 10.18
CA PHE A 187 -11.27 -7.66 9.10
C PHE A 187 -9.77 -7.63 8.77
N TYR A 188 -9.18 -6.44 8.66
CA TYR A 188 -7.77 -6.26 8.33
C TYR A 188 -6.84 -6.70 9.48
N ASP A 189 -7.21 -6.38 10.72
CA ASP A 189 -6.41 -6.66 11.92
C ASP A 189 -6.48 -8.14 12.36
N ASP A 190 -7.49 -8.90 11.92
CA ASP A 190 -7.62 -10.33 12.23
C ASP A 190 -6.70 -11.19 11.34
N ASP A 191 -5.66 -11.75 11.96
CA ASP A 191 -4.66 -12.62 11.32
C ASP A 191 -5.27 -13.85 10.64
N ASN A 192 -6.46 -14.31 11.05
CA ASN A 192 -7.15 -15.46 10.43
C ASN A 192 -7.71 -15.14 9.04
N ASN A 193 -7.92 -13.85 8.72
CA ASN A 193 -8.36 -13.43 7.40
C ASN A 193 -7.25 -13.50 6.36
N TRP A 194 -6.00 -13.54 6.83
CA TRP A 194 -4.87 -13.60 5.96
C TRP A 194 -4.45 -15.05 5.68
N PRO A 195 -4.34 -15.43 4.40
CA PRO A 195 -3.86 -16.75 4.04
C PRO A 195 -2.45 -17.02 4.60
N SER A 196 -2.19 -18.28 4.96
CA SER A 196 -0.89 -18.75 5.45
C SER A 196 0.10 -18.98 4.30
N ASP A 197 -0.42 -19.31 3.13
CA ASP A 197 0.30 -19.36 1.87
C ASP A 197 0.48 -17.96 1.26
N ARG A 198 1.25 -17.89 0.18
CA ARG A 198 1.64 -16.66 -0.50
C ARG A 198 1.35 -16.80 -1.98
N GLU A 199 0.07 -16.95 -2.31
CA GLU A 199 -0.37 -17.04 -3.69
C GLU A 199 -0.57 -15.66 -4.30
N LEU A 200 -0.44 -15.59 -5.62
CA LEU A 200 -0.71 -14.36 -6.38
C LEU A 200 -2.21 -14.10 -6.54
N GLN A 201 -3.06 -15.05 -6.14
CA GLN A 201 -4.49 -15.00 -6.37
C GLN A 201 -5.25 -15.73 -5.26
N TYR A 202 -6.36 -15.17 -4.82
CA TYR A 202 -7.33 -15.84 -3.95
C TYR A 202 -8.74 -15.63 -4.51
N ALA A 203 -9.64 -16.56 -4.21
CA ALA A 203 -11.03 -16.48 -4.63
C ALA A 203 -11.98 -16.81 -3.48
N CYS A 204 -13.17 -16.22 -3.52
CA CYS A 204 -14.29 -16.59 -2.68
C CYS A 204 -15.60 -16.57 -3.47
N GLU A 205 -16.66 -17.09 -2.86
CA GLU A 205 -18.02 -17.02 -3.41
C GLU A 205 -18.90 -16.21 -2.47
N VAL A 206 -19.67 -15.28 -3.02
CA VAL A 206 -20.71 -14.54 -2.31
C VAL A 206 -22.07 -15.03 -2.80
N THR A 207 -22.95 -15.41 -1.89
CA THR A 207 -24.33 -15.77 -2.22
C THR A 207 -25.20 -14.52 -2.20
N ARG A 208 -25.90 -14.24 -3.31
CA ARG A 208 -26.89 -13.15 -3.40
C ARG A 208 -28.22 -13.57 -2.78
N GLU A 209 -29.13 -12.62 -2.62
CA GLU A 209 -30.49 -12.88 -2.15
C GLU A 209 -31.26 -13.86 -3.06
N ASP A 210 -31.05 -13.81 -4.38
CA ASP A 210 -31.67 -14.74 -5.33
C ASP A 210 -31.09 -16.17 -5.27
N GLY A 211 -30.18 -16.43 -4.33
CA GLY A 211 -29.48 -17.70 -4.15
C GLY A 211 -28.35 -17.93 -5.16
N GLU A 212 -28.14 -17.03 -6.12
CA GLU A 212 -27.05 -17.13 -7.08
C GLU A 212 -25.71 -16.83 -6.42
N LYS A 213 -24.69 -17.63 -6.77
CA LYS A 213 -23.33 -17.45 -6.29
C LYS A 213 -22.54 -16.58 -7.25
N VAL A 214 -21.84 -15.60 -6.70
CA VAL A 214 -20.93 -14.71 -7.42
C VAL A 214 -19.51 -15.06 -7.03
N LYS A 215 -18.68 -15.42 -8.02
CA LYS A 215 -17.27 -15.63 -7.80
C LYS A 215 -16.54 -14.29 -7.69
N ILE A 216 -15.76 -14.12 -6.64
CA ILE A 216 -14.88 -12.98 -6.43
C ILE A 216 -13.45 -13.48 -6.52
N VAL A 217 -12.60 -12.80 -7.28
CA VAL A 217 -11.18 -13.17 -7.42
C VAL A 217 -10.32 -11.93 -7.19
N GLY A 218 -9.46 -11.99 -6.18
CA GLY A 218 -8.41 -11.01 -5.95
C GLY A 218 -7.08 -11.54 -6.48
N SER A 219 -6.31 -10.75 -7.21
CA SER A 219 -4.99 -11.12 -7.73
C SER A 219 -4.02 -9.95 -7.73
N THR A 220 -2.72 -10.23 -7.79
CA THR A 220 -1.68 -9.20 -7.86
C THR A 220 -0.62 -9.52 -8.89
N ASN A 221 0.04 -8.47 -9.40
CA ASN A 221 1.15 -8.61 -10.34
C ASN A 221 2.42 -9.17 -9.69
N ALA A 222 2.64 -8.91 -8.40
CA ALA A 222 3.81 -9.41 -7.68
C ALA A 222 3.58 -9.42 -6.16
N LEU A 223 4.28 -10.32 -5.46
CA LEU A 223 4.33 -10.33 -4.00
C LEU A 223 5.62 -9.70 -3.43
N SER A 224 6.56 -9.31 -4.28
CA SER A 224 7.78 -8.60 -3.87
C SER A 224 8.49 -8.00 -5.09
N LYS A 225 9.38 -7.03 -4.86
CA LYS A 225 10.35 -6.51 -5.84
C LYS A 225 9.74 -6.10 -7.18
N VAL A 226 8.61 -5.38 -7.14
CA VAL A 226 8.05 -4.78 -8.34
C VAL A 226 8.81 -3.49 -8.69
N GLU A 227 8.93 -3.19 -9.97
CA GLU A 227 9.54 -1.95 -10.44
C GLU A 227 8.80 -0.73 -9.84
N ASN A 228 9.57 0.26 -9.37
CA ASN A 228 9.06 1.47 -8.72
C ASN A 228 8.17 1.24 -7.48
N ASN A 229 8.16 0.02 -6.90
CA ASN A 229 7.34 -0.35 -5.75
C ASN A 229 5.83 -0.09 -5.94
N ILE A 230 5.34 -0.14 -7.19
CA ILE A 230 3.91 0.00 -7.52
C ILE A 230 3.26 -1.39 -7.65
N TYR A 231 2.50 -1.76 -6.63
CA TYR A 231 1.77 -3.01 -6.58
C TYR A 231 0.35 -2.83 -7.11
N GLN A 232 -0.10 -3.75 -7.94
CA GLN A 232 -1.45 -3.75 -8.48
C GLN A 232 -2.23 -4.88 -7.83
N PHE A 233 -3.37 -4.56 -7.24
CA PHE A 233 -4.31 -5.51 -6.66
C PHE A 233 -5.61 -5.46 -7.46
N TYR A 234 -5.80 -6.47 -8.30
CA TYR A 234 -6.99 -6.62 -9.14
C TYR A 234 -8.04 -7.43 -8.42
N VAL A 235 -9.28 -6.96 -8.41
CA VAL A 235 -10.41 -7.66 -7.84
C VAL A 235 -11.51 -7.72 -8.87
N THR A 236 -11.90 -8.93 -9.26
CA THR A 236 -12.96 -9.17 -10.24
C THR A 236 -14.19 -9.75 -9.56
N ILE A 237 -15.36 -9.24 -9.92
CA ILE A 237 -16.66 -9.67 -9.40
C ILE A 237 -17.43 -10.33 -10.54
N GLY A 238 -17.78 -11.61 -10.41
CA GLY A 238 -18.59 -12.34 -11.40
C GLY A 238 -17.82 -12.80 -12.64
N ALA A 239 -16.51 -13.05 -12.52
CA ALA A 239 -15.64 -13.55 -13.59
C ALA A 239 -15.61 -15.09 -13.67
#